data_AF-M0PPB1-F1
#
_entry.id   AF-M0PPB1-F1
#
_cell.length_a   1.000
_cell.length_b   1.000
_cell.length_c   1.000
_cell.angle_alpha   90.00
_cell.angle_beta   90.00
_cell.angle_gamma   90.00
#
_symmetry.space_group_name_H-M   'P 1'
#
loop_
_entity.id
_entity.type
_entity.pdbx_description
1 polymer ?
#
loop_
_entity_poly.entity_id
_entity_poly.type
_entity_poly.pdbx_seq_one_letter_code
_entity_poly.pdbx_strand_id
1 'polypeptide(L)'
;MEIERAREDALVAGVAGAATVAIALLSSFTGVVSVATLPTLAPLAVYALYLFSRKGGPYGAADTARNWAVAAAVVGAVVLLASAVL
;
A
#
# COMPACT_ATOMS: atom_id res chain seq x y z
N MET A 1 14.07 4.00 20.85
CA MET A 1 12.99 3.93 19.84
C MET A 1 12.38 5.32 19.82
N GLU A 2 12.56 6.06 18.73
CA GLU A 2 11.97 7.40 18.65
C GLU A 2 10.50 7.25 18.25
N ILE A 3 9.59 7.79 19.07
CA ILE A 3 8.13 7.68 18.87
C ILE A 3 7.72 8.17 17.47
N GLU A 4 8.39 9.19 16.94
CA GLU A 4 8.09 9.72 15.60
C GLU A 4 8.27 8.66 14.51
N ARG A 5 9.35 7.86 14.59
CA ARG A 5 9.59 6.78 13.61
C ARG A 5 8.52 5.70 13.70
N ALA A 6 8.07 5.37 14.91
CA ALA A 6 7.00 4.40 15.10
C ALA A 6 5.67 4.93 14.52
N ARG A 7 5.41 6.23 14.67
CA ARG A 7 4.23 6.89 14.11
C ARG A 7 4.24 6.89 12.58
N GLU A 8 5.38 7.18 11.97
CA GLU A 8 5.58 7.10 10.53
C GLU A 8 5.39 5.68 9.99
N ASP A 9 5.95 4.68 10.67
CA ASP A 9 5.78 3.26 10.32
C ASP A 9 4.31 2.84 10.39
N ALA A 10 3.62 3.23 11.47
CA ALA A 10 2.20 2.94 11.67
C ALA A 10 1.32 3.61 10.60
N LEU A 11 1.68 4.81 10.13
CA LEU A 11 0.97 5.48 9.03
C LEU A 11 1.06 4.65 7.75
N VAL A 12 2.27 4.29 7.30
CA VAL A 12 2.45 3.57 6.04
C VAL A 12 1.86 2.17 6.12
N ALA A 13 2.11 1.44 7.21
CA ALA A 13 1.57 0.11 7.44
C ALA A 13 0.03 0.14 7.52
N GLY A 14 -0.52 1.13 8.20
CA GLY A 14 -1.96 1.33 8.34
C GLY A 14 -2.64 1.58 6.99
N VAL A 15 -2.07 2.44 6.14
CA VAL A 15 -2.62 2.71 4.80
C VAL A 15 -2.49 1.50 3.89
N ALA A 16 -1.34 0.81 3.89
CA ALA A 16 -1.15 -0.41 3.11
C ALA A 16 -2.14 -1.51 3.53
N GLY A 17 -2.29 -1.76 4.83
CA GLY A 17 -3.24 -2.73 5.37
C GLY A 17 -4.69 -2.35 5.05
N ALA A 18 -5.07 -1.09 5.24
CA ALA A 18 -6.41 -0.60 4.92
C ALA A 18 -6.74 -0.75 3.42
N ALA A 19 -5.79 -0.43 2.53
CA ALA A 19 -5.95 -0.61 1.09
C ALA A 19 -6.14 -2.09 0.72
N THR A 20 -5.33 -3.00 1.27
CA THR A 20 -5.49 -4.44 1.05
C THR A 20 -6.85 -4.95 1.54
N VAL A 21 -7.29 -4.52 2.73
CA VAL A 21 -8.62 -4.89 3.25
C VAL A 21 -9.73 -4.33 2.36
N ALA A 22 -9.64 -3.08 1.92
CA ALA A 22 -10.63 -2.46 1.05
C ALA A 22 -10.75 -3.22 -0.29
N ILE A 23 -9.63 -3.62 -0.91
CA ILE A 23 -9.63 -4.42 -2.13
C ILE A 23 -10.31 -5.76 -1.90
N ALA A 24 -9.97 -6.46 -0.81
CA ALA A 24 -10.56 -7.76 -0.50
C ALA A 24 -12.08 -7.66 -0.27
N LEU A 25 -12.54 -6.62 0.45
CA LEU A 25 -13.96 -6.36 0.65
C LEU A 25 -14.66 -6.05 -0.67
N LEU A 26 -14.12 -5.13 -1.48
CA LEU A 26 -14.70 -4.79 -2.78
C LEU A 26 -14.79 -6.02 -3.70
N SER A 27 -13.72 -6.82 -3.74
CA SER A 27 -13.68 -8.04 -4.54
C SER A 27 -14.68 -9.10 -4.07
N SER A 28 -14.98 -9.15 -2.77
CA SER A 28 -15.87 -10.17 -2.19
C SER A 28 -17.34 -9.76 -2.25
N PHE A 29 -17.65 -8.47 -2.08
CA PHE A 29 -19.02 -7.98 -1.89
C PHE A 29 -19.66 -7.41 -3.16
N THR A 30 -18.88 -6.92 -4.12
CA THR A 30 -19.48 -6.29 -5.31
C THR A 30 -19.83 -7.28 -6.41
N GLY A 31 -19.09 -8.39 -6.54
CA GLY A 31 -19.21 -9.30 -7.69
C GLY A 31 -18.87 -8.67 -9.05
N VAL A 32 -18.58 -7.37 -9.09
CA VAL A 32 -18.27 -6.58 -10.29
C VAL A 32 -16.78 -6.68 -10.63
N VAL A 33 -15.92 -6.80 -9.61
CA VAL A 33 -14.46 -6.86 -9.79
C VAL A 33 -13.94 -8.07 -9.02
N SER A 34 -13.27 -9.00 -9.72
CA SER A 34 -12.59 -10.14 -9.08
C SER A 34 -11.08 -9.88 -9.10
N VAL A 35 -10.49 -9.70 -7.91
CA VAL A 35 -9.06 -9.47 -7.77
C VAL A 35 -8.39 -10.75 -7.28
N ALA A 36 -7.44 -11.26 -8.05
CA ALA A 36 -6.65 -12.41 -7.63
C ALA A 36 -5.88 -12.12 -6.33
N THR A 37 -5.65 -13.16 -5.53
CA THR A 37 -5.04 -13.03 -4.20
C THR A 37 -3.68 -12.33 -4.21
N LEU A 38 -2.82 -12.60 -5.21
CA LEU A 38 -1.49 -12.00 -5.31
C LEU A 38 -1.55 -10.47 -5.53
N PRO A 39 -2.27 -9.95 -6.54
CA PRO A 39 -2.47 -8.51 -6.71
C PRO A 39 -3.05 -7.79 -5.48
N THR A 40 -3.93 -8.44 -4.71
CA THR A 40 -4.51 -7.87 -3.48
C THR A 40 -3.45 -7.52 -2.41
N LEU A 41 -2.28 -8.16 -2.46
CA LEU A 41 -1.16 -7.90 -1.54
C LEU A 41 -0.23 -6.77 -2.02
N ALA A 42 -0.46 -6.19 -3.20
CA ALA A 42 0.42 -5.15 -3.75
C ALA A 42 0.61 -3.93 -2.82
N PRO A 43 -0.42 -3.42 -2.10
CA PRO A 43 -0.21 -2.35 -1.12
C PRO A 43 0.77 -2.73 0.00
N LEU A 44 0.76 -3.99 0.45
CA LEU A 44 1.71 -4.50 1.44
C LEU A 44 3.14 -4.60 0.88
N ALA A 45 3.29 -4.91 -0.41
CA ALA A 45 4.60 -4.86 -1.06
C ALA A 45 5.17 -3.44 -1.06
N VAL A 46 4.33 -2.41 -1.23
CA VAL A 46 4.76 -0.99 -1.10
C VAL A 46 5.26 -0.70 0.31
N TYR A 47 4.57 -1.17 1.35
CA TYR A 47 5.06 -1.04 2.73
C TYR A 47 6.39 -1.78 2.95
N ALA A 48 6.55 -2.98 2.40
CA ALA A 48 7.82 -3.70 2.47
C ALA A 48 8.96 -2.89 1.83
N LEU A 49 8.72 -2.28 0.66
CA LEU A 49 9.70 -1.42 -0.02
C LEU A 49 10.06 -0.18 0.82
N TYR A 50 9.09 0.45 1.48
CA TYR A 50 9.34 1.54 2.43
C TYR A 50 10.32 1.12 3.55
N LEU A 51 10.15 -0.08 4.12
CA LEU A 51 11.04 -0.60 5.17
C LEU A 51 12.49 -0.81 4.69
N PHE A 52 12.70 -1.05 3.40
CA PHE A 52 14.03 -1.11 2.81
C PHE A 52 14.57 0.28 2.46
N SER A 53 13.71 1.17 1.97
CA SER A 53 14.06 2.55 1.60
C SER A 53 14.61 3.35 2.77
N ARG A 54 13.97 3.25 3.95
CA ARG A 54 14.40 3.97 5.16
C ARG A 54 15.81 3.60 5.67
N LYS A 55 16.45 2.57 5.10
CA LYS A 55 17.83 2.18 5.43
C LYS A 55 18.89 2.94 4.61
N GLY A 56 18.52 4.04 3.96
CA GLY A 56 19.42 4.84 3.10
C GLY A 56 19.24 4.57 1.60
N GLY A 57 18.00 4.27 1.19
CA GLY A 57 17.64 3.97 -0.19
C GLY A 57 17.76 5.18 -1.14
N PRO A 58 17.61 4.95 -2.46
CA PRO A 58 17.98 5.89 -3.51
C PRO A 58 17.04 7.11 -3.64
N TYR A 59 15.96 7.18 -2.87
CA TYR A 59 14.86 8.13 -3.10
C TYR A 59 15.05 9.48 -2.40
N GLY A 60 16.11 9.66 -1.61
CA GLY A 60 16.56 10.96 -1.09
C GLY A 60 15.43 11.78 -0.44
N ALA A 61 15.24 13.03 -0.89
CA ALA A 61 14.23 13.94 -0.36
C ALA A 61 12.77 13.50 -0.60
N ALA A 62 12.53 12.54 -1.52
CA ALA A 62 11.19 12.02 -1.78
C ALA A 62 10.80 10.87 -0.83
N ASP A 63 11.75 10.34 -0.05
CA ASP A 63 11.57 9.22 0.88
C ASP A 63 10.90 9.66 2.19
N THR A 64 9.64 10.10 2.08
CA THR A 64 8.83 10.51 3.24
C THR A 64 7.73 9.50 3.50
N ALA A 65 7.41 9.25 4.77
CA ALA A 65 6.32 8.34 5.15
C ALA A 65 4.98 8.71 4.48
N ARG A 66 4.72 10.02 4.32
CA ARG A 66 3.54 10.52 3.61
C ARG A 66 3.51 10.06 2.16
N ASN A 67 4.62 10.17 1.43
CA ASN A 67 4.67 9.77 0.02
C ASN A 67 4.49 8.25 -0.14
N TRP A 68 5.07 7.45 0.76
CA TRP A 68 4.88 6.00 0.77
C TRP A 68 3.45 5.57 1.10
N ALA A 69 2.79 6.26 2.04
CA ALA A 69 1.38 6.05 2.33
C ALA A 69 0.51 6.36 1.10
N VAL A 70 0.75 7.47 0.41
CA VAL A 70 0.06 7.81 -0.84
C VAL A 70 0.34 6.76 -1.92
N ALA A 71 1.59 6.32 -2.07
CA ALA A 71 1.95 5.27 -3.03
C ALA A 71 1.20 3.96 -2.76
N ALA A 72 1.08 3.53 -1.49
CA ALA A 72 0.33 2.33 -1.13
C ALA A 72 -1.16 2.44 -1.50
N ALA A 73 -1.78 3.60 -1.25
CA ALA A 73 -3.16 3.86 -1.64
C ALA A 73 -3.35 3.88 -3.17
N VAL A 74 -2.43 4.55 -3.89
CA VAL A 74 -2.45 4.62 -5.37
C VAL A 74 -2.28 3.24 -5.98
N VAL A 75 -1.35 2.43 -5.49
CA VAL A 75 -1.16 1.05 -5.97
C VAL A 75 -2.43 0.22 -5.74
N GLY A 76 -3.09 0.36 -4.60
CA GLY A 76 -4.37 -0.30 -4.36
C GLY A 76 -5.46 0.11 -5.34
N ALA A 77 -5.56 1.41 -5.65
CA ALA A 77 -6.49 1.91 -6.67
C ALA A 77 -6.16 1.38 -8.07
N VAL A 78 -4.87 1.34 -8.45
CA VAL A 78 -4.41 0.79 -9.74
C VAL A 78 -4.76 -0.68 -9.86
N VAL A 79 -4.58 -1.49 -8.81
CA VAL A 79 -4.97 -2.91 -8.81
C VAL A 79 -6.47 -3.06 -9.07
N LEU A 80 -7.32 -2.28 -8.38
CA LEU A 80 -8.76 -2.31 -8.60
C LEU A 80 -9.14 -1.93 -10.02
N LEU A 81 -8.56 -0.84 -10.55
CA LEU A 81 -8.84 -0.37 -11.91
C LEU A 81 -8.38 -1.39 -12.96
N ALA A 82 -7.20 -1.98 -12.79
CA ALA A 82 -6.69 -3.00 -13.70
C ALA A 82 -7.58 -4.25 -13.72
N SER A 83 -8.06 -4.69 -12.55
CA SER A 83 -8.98 -5.82 -12.43
C SER A 83 -10.39 -5.54 -12.94
N ALA A 84 -10.79 -4.28 -13.12
CA ALA A 84 -12.09 -3.93 -13.69
C ALA A 84 -12.08 -3.86 -15.23
N VAL A 85 -10.91 -3.79 -15.86
CA VAL A 85 -10.74 -3.64 -17.32
C VAL A 85 -10.38 -4.97 -18.00
N LEU A 86 -9.89 -5.96 -17.23
CA LEU A 86 -9.54 -7.31 -17.69
C LEU A 86 -10.72 -8.27 -17.50
#